data_AF-A0A9Y1Z5Q8-F1
#
_entry.id   AF-A0A9Y1Z5Q8-F1
#
_cell.length_a   1.000
_cell.length_b   1.000
_cell.length_c   1.000
_cell.angle_alpha   90.00
_cell.angle_beta   90.00
_cell.angle_gamma   90.00
#
_symmetry.space_group_name_H-M   'P 1'
#
loop_
_entity.id
_entity.type
_entity.pdbx_description
1 polymer ?
#
loop_
_entity_poly.entity_id
_entity_poly.type
_entity_poly.pdbx_seq_one_letter_code
_entity_poly.pdbx_strand_id
1 'polypeptide(L)'
;MTDRTASIPSLSVLDDLAERILEYAADELDPERTTLEVTGYADGDYRIEAFETISIRIDPDRDEEITERVAIEYDRQTEWIRRRHYHESPSGRATEEVVDLEAYPDPVALAAVDEE
;
A
#
# COMPACT_ATOMS: atom_id res chain seq x y z
N MET A 1 -29.96 -7.81 -0.95
CA MET A 1 -29.78 -6.96 0.24
C MET A 1 -28.58 -7.50 0.98
N THR A 2 -27.39 -7.00 0.66
CA THR A 2 -26.15 -7.31 1.39
C THR A 2 -26.10 -6.36 2.58
N ASP A 3 -26.12 -6.93 3.77
CA ASP A 3 -26.10 -6.23 5.06
C ASP A 3 -24.79 -5.42 5.17
N ARG A 4 -24.85 -4.13 4.80
CA ARG A 4 -23.75 -3.16 4.92
C ARG A 4 -23.68 -2.60 6.34
N THR A 5 -23.67 -3.46 7.36
CA THR A 5 -23.08 -3.07 8.64
C THR A 5 -21.57 -3.12 8.44
N ALA A 6 -21.03 -2.08 7.79
CA ALA A 6 -19.60 -1.85 7.65
C ALA A 6 -19.05 -1.42 9.02
N SER A 7 -19.06 -2.33 9.99
CA SER A 7 -18.21 -2.17 11.16
C SER A 7 -16.77 -2.17 10.68
N ILE A 8 -16.02 -1.16 11.10
CA ILE A 8 -14.56 -1.14 10.98
C ILE A 8 -14.06 -2.51 11.47
N PRO A 9 -13.24 -3.24 10.69
CA PRO A 9 -12.73 -4.54 11.10
C PRO A 9 -12.08 -4.47 12.47
N SER A 10 -12.14 -5.59 13.21
CA SER A 10 -11.46 -5.68 14.49
C SER A 10 -9.96 -5.40 14.31
N LEU A 11 -9.33 -4.83 15.34
CA LEU A 11 -7.90 -4.50 15.30
C LEU A 11 -7.04 -5.70 14.88
N SER A 12 -7.39 -6.92 15.35
CA SER A 12 -6.68 -8.16 14.99
C SER A 12 -6.74 -8.50 13.50
N VAL A 13 -7.84 -8.18 12.81
CA VAL A 13 -7.97 -8.41 11.36
C VAL A 13 -7.13 -7.38 10.60
N LEU A 14 -7.06 -6.14 11.10
CA LEU A 14 -6.19 -5.13 10.52
C LEU A 14 -4.72 -5.46 10.72
N ASP A 15 -4.36 -6.05 11.86
CA ASP A 15 -3.01 -6.49 12.18
C ASP A 15 -2.56 -7.61 11.23
N ASP A 16 -3.39 -8.65 11.05
CA ASP A 16 -3.10 -9.74 10.11
C ASP A 16 -2.97 -9.22 8.68
N LEU A 17 -3.92 -8.40 8.21
CA LEU A 17 -3.86 -7.80 6.87
C LEU A 17 -2.63 -6.90 6.68
N ALA A 18 -2.27 -6.13 7.70
CA ALA A 18 -1.07 -5.32 7.70
C ALA A 18 0.19 -6.18 7.54
N GLU A 19 0.33 -7.25 8.31
CA GLU A 19 1.46 -8.17 8.21
C GLU A 19 1.53 -8.82 6.82
N ARG A 20 0.40 -9.25 6.25
CA ARG A 20 0.36 -9.82 4.90
C ARG A 20 0.75 -8.83 3.83
N ILE A 21 0.25 -7.60 3.90
CA ILE A 21 0.61 -6.55 2.95
C ILE A 21 2.09 -6.22 3.07
N LEU A 22 2.67 -6.27 4.27
CA LEU A 22 4.11 -6.10 4.47
C LEU A 22 4.94 -7.27 3.94
N GLU A 23 4.54 -8.52 4.20
CA GLU A 23 5.20 -9.71 3.65
C GLU A 23 5.25 -9.65 2.13
N TYR A 24 4.12 -9.27 1.55
CA TYR A 24 4.00 -9.07 0.13
C TYR A 24 4.85 -7.90 -0.36
N ALA A 25 4.79 -6.76 0.33
CA ALA A 25 5.52 -5.58 -0.07
C ALA A 25 7.04 -5.80 0.05
N ALA A 26 7.50 -6.74 0.88
CA ALA A 26 8.91 -7.07 1.02
C ALA A 26 9.57 -7.64 -0.25
N ASP A 27 8.80 -8.08 -1.25
CA ASP A 27 9.36 -8.46 -2.57
C ASP A 27 9.81 -7.22 -3.37
N GLU A 28 9.08 -6.11 -3.23
CA GLU A 28 9.26 -4.89 -4.03
C GLU A 28 9.88 -3.72 -3.22
N LEU A 29 9.67 -3.68 -1.91
CA LEU A 29 10.07 -2.64 -0.99
C LEU A 29 11.07 -3.17 0.03
N ASP A 30 12.01 -2.32 0.44
CA ASP A 30 12.92 -2.64 1.53
C ASP A 30 12.19 -2.60 2.89
N PRO A 31 12.16 -3.70 3.67
CA PRO A 31 11.39 -3.77 4.91
C PRO A 31 11.92 -2.83 6.00
N GLU A 32 13.18 -2.42 5.96
CA GLU A 32 13.75 -1.48 6.95
C GLU A 32 13.31 -0.03 6.67
N ARG A 33 12.88 0.26 5.44
CA ARG A 33 12.47 1.59 4.97
C ARG A 33 10.98 1.70 4.67
N THR A 34 10.28 0.56 4.64
CA THR A 34 8.84 0.50 4.40
C THR A 34 8.07 1.11 5.56
N THR A 35 7.17 2.02 5.24
CA THR A 35 6.18 2.58 6.16
C THR A 35 4.81 2.01 5.83
N LEU A 36 4.11 1.52 6.85
CA LEU A 36 2.73 1.07 6.71
C LEU A 36 1.77 2.16 7.22
N GLU A 37 0.78 2.51 6.40
CA GLU A 37 -0.28 3.44 6.75
C GLU A 37 -1.66 2.76 6.58
N VAL A 38 -2.49 2.88 7.61
CA VAL A 38 -3.89 2.43 7.57
C VAL A 38 -4.79 3.66 7.65
N THR A 39 -5.49 3.94 6.56
CA THR A 39 -6.46 5.04 6.47
C THR A 39 -7.87 4.50 6.64
N GLY A 40 -8.56 4.89 7.71
CA GLY A 40 -9.98 4.64 7.90
C GLY A 40 -10.86 5.77 7.35
N TYR A 41 -11.93 5.43 6.63
CA TYR A 41 -12.91 6.38 6.11
C TYR A 41 -14.19 6.37 6.96
N ALA A 42 -14.93 7.48 6.92
CA ALA A 42 -16.14 7.67 7.72
C ALA A 42 -17.28 6.68 7.39
N ASP A 43 -17.24 6.02 6.22
CA ASP A 43 -18.22 5.00 5.80
C ASP A 43 -17.94 3.61 6.40
N GLY A 44 -16.91 3.46 7.25
CA GLY A 44 -16.46 2.17 7.75
C GLY A 44 -15.56 1.41 6.77
N ASP A 45 -15.21 2.07 5.66
CA ASP A 45 -14.21 1.63 4.70
C ASP A 45 -12.78 1.91 5.20
N TYR A 46 -11.80 1.19 4.68
CA TYR A 46 -10.41 1.40 5.04
C TYR A 46 -9.49 1.02 3.88
N ARG A 47 -8.32 1.64 3.87
CA ARG A 47 -7.28 1.46 2.88
C ARG A 47 -5.96 1.26 3.60
N ILE A 48 -5.23 0.23 3.22
CA ILE A 48 -3.91 -0.08 3.78
C ILE A 48 -2.89 0.18 2.68
N GLU A 49 -1.86 0.96 2.99
CA GLU A 49 -0.79 1.30 2.07
C GLU A 49 0.57 1.00 2.73
N ALA A 50 1.37 0.16 2.09
CA ALA A 50 2.78 0.01 2.41
C ALA A 50 3.58 0.81 1.39
N PHE A 51 4.43 1.73 1.83
CA PHE A 51 5.20 2.56 0.91
C PHE A 51 6.63 2.80 1.40
N GLU A 52 7.52 2.96 0.44
CA GLU A 52 8.88 3.44 0.64
C GLU A 52 9.01 4.81 -0.04
N THR A 53 9.66 5.77 0.60
CA THR A 53 10.04 7.04 -0.02
C THR A 53 11.56 7.23 0.05
N ILE A 54 12.16 7.45 -1.11
CA ILE A 54 13.58 7.72 -1.31
C ILE A 54 13.74 9.15 -1.82
N SER A 55 14.37 10.01 -1.03
CA SER A 55 14.80 11.34 -1.47
C SER A 55 16.30 11.32 -1.70
N ILE A 56 16.72 11.54 -2.95
CA ILE A 56 18.12 11.57 -3.37
C ILE A 56 18.45 13.00 -3.77
N ARG A 57 19.21 13.70 -2.92
CA ARG A 57 19.77 15.01 -3.26
C ARG A 57 20.86 14.83 -4.32
N ILE A 58 20.63 15.35 -5.52
CA ILE A 58 21.52 15.21 -6.68
C ILE A 58 22.66 16.21 -6.59
N ASP A 59 22.33 17.44 -6.20
CA ASP A 59 23.27 18.53 -6.07
C ASP A 59 23.07 19.19 -4.69
N PRO A 60 24.14 19.43 -3.91
CA PRO A 60 24.03 20.07 -2.60
C PRO A 60 23.95 21.61 -2.70
N ASP A 61 24.36 22.20 -3.82
CA ASP A 61 24.42 23.65 -4.04
C ASP A 61 23.19 24.17 -4.79
N ARG A 62 22.53 23.31 -5.54
CA ARG A 62 21.25 23.55 -6.18
C ARG A 62 20.25 22.64 -5.52
N ASP A 63 19.12 23.15 -5.06
CA ASP A 63 18.08 22.39 -4.35
C ASP A 63 17.38 21.39 -5.31
N GLU A 64 18.17 20.47 -5.88
CA GLU A 64 17.84 19.48 -6.88
C GLU A 64 17.80 18.12 -6.17
N GLU A 65 16.59 17.62 -6.01
CA GLU A 65 16.30 16.33 -5.38
C GLU A 65 15.50 15.47 -6.35
N ILE A 66 15.81 14.18 -6.37
CA ILE A 66 14.93 13.15 -6.93
C ILE A 66 14.14 12.57 -5.77
N THR A 67 12.83 12.63 -5.85
CA THR A 67 11.94 11.91 -4.93
C THR A 67 11.35 10.72 -5.65
N GLU A 68 11.59 9.54 -5.12
CA GLU A 68 11.00 8.30 -5.58
C GLU A 68 10.12 7.73 -4.46
N ARG A 69 8.88 7.37 -4.79
CA ARG A 69 7.97 6.70 -3.86
C ARG A 69 7.33 5.51 -4.53
N VAL A 70 7.51 4.34 -3.95
CA VAL A 70 6.80 3.12 -4.36
C VAL A 70 5.80 2.79 -3.27
N ALA A 71 4.54 2.62 -3.65
CA ALA A 71 3.45 2.32 -2.74
C ALA A 71 2.67 1.10 -3.24
N ILE A 72 2.50 0.13 -2.37
CA ILE A 72 1.59 -1.01 -2.52
C ILE A 72 0.34 -0.69 -1.71
N GLU A 73 -0.80 -0.61 -2.38
CA GLU A 73 -2.06 -0.27 -1.74
C GLU A 73 -3.07 -1.38 -1.90
N TYR A 74 -3.75 -1.70 -0.80
CA TYR A 74 -4.89 -2.60 -0.75
C TYR A 74 -6.20 -1.80 -0.65
N ASP A 75 -7.10 -2.03 -1.61
CA ASP A 75 -8.45 -1.48 -1.64
C ASP A 75 -9.47 -2.56 -1.26
N ARG A 76 -10.15 -2.35 -0.12
CA ARG A 76 -11.13 -3.29 0.41
C ARG A 76 -12.40 -3.41 -0.46
N GLN A 77 -12.79 -2.36 -1.17
CA GLN A 77 -14.06 -2.37 -1.91
C GLN A 77 -13.98 -3.24 -3.16
N THR A 78 -12.79 -3.27 -3.75
CA THR A 78 -12.50 -4.02 -4.96
C THR A 78 -11.71 -5.28 -4.69
N GLU A 79 -11.17 -5.46 -3.47
CA GLU A 79 -10.32 -6.58 -3.08
C GLU A 79 -9.08 -6.68 -3.97
N TRP A 80 -8.51 -5.52 -4.32
CA TRP A 80 -7.38 -5.40 -5.25
C TRP A 80 -6.15 -4.80 -4.58
N ILE A 81 -4.99 -5.28 -5.02
CA ILE A 81 -3.71 -4.66 -4.71
C ILE A 81 -3.26 -3.86 -5.94
N ARG A 82 -2.80 -2.63 -5.71
CA ARG A 82 -2.18 -1.79 -6.74
C ARG A 82 -0.78 -1.36 -6.32
N ARG A 83 0.14 -1.37 -7.28
CA ARG A 83 1.46 -0.74 -7.15
C ARG A 83 1.44 0.62 -7.80
N ARG A 84 1.86 1.64 -7.06
CA ARG A 84 2.07 2.99 -7.56
C ARG A 84 3.52 3.39 -7.39
N HIS A 85 4.18 3.73 -8.49
CA HIS A 85 5.53 4.26 -8.50
C HIS A 85 5.48 5.73 -8.92
N TYR A 86 5.73 6.60 -7.95
CA TYR A 86 5.88 8.03 -8.12
C TYR A 86 7.35 8.36 -8.27
N HIS A 87 7.68 9.11 -9.31
CA HIS A 87 9.03 9.61 -9.55
C HIS A 87 8.96 11.11 -9.84
N GLU A 88 9.59 11.92 -9.01
CA GLU A 88 9.74 13.35 -9.21
C GLU A 88 11.21 13.71 -9.33
N SER A 89 11.52 14.46 -10.38
CA SER A 89 12.86 14.97 -10.68
C SER A 89 12.75 16.44 -11.09
N PRO A 90 13.86 17.20 -11.09
CA PRO A 90 13.86 18.56 -11.63
C PRO A 90 13.45 18.64 -13.11
N SER A 91 13.52 17.52 -13.85
CA SER A 91 13.09 17.41 -15.25
C SER A 91 11.59 17.17 -15.42
N GLY A 92 10.87 16.85 -14.34
CA GLY A 92 9.44 16.60 -14.34
C GLY A 92 9.02 15.48 -13.39
N ARG A 93 7.70 15.31 -13.30
CA ARG A 93 7.04 14.27 -12.51
C ARG A 93 6.51 13.17 -13.42
N ALA A 94 6.67 11.93 -12.99
CA ALA A 94 6.13 10.74 -13.60
C ALA A 94 5.41 9.90 -12.55
N THR A 95 4.34 9.23 -12.95
CA THR A 95 3.62 8.28 -12.10
C THR A 95 3.29 7.07 -12.95
N GLU A 96 3.78 5.92 -12.52
CA GLU A 96 3.43 4.61 -13.08
C GLU A 96 2.50 3.91 -12.10
N GLU A 97 1.36 3.43 -12.60
CA GLU A 97 0.39 2.66 -11.82
C GLU A 97 0.21 1.29 -12.48
N VAL A 98 0.40 0.24 -11.69
CA VAL A 98 0.18 -1.15 -12.10
C VAL A 98 -0.91 -1.71 -11.19
N VAL A 99 -2.06 -2.00 -11.79
CA VAL A 99 -3.17 -2.71 -11.15
C VAL A 99 -3.12 -4.14 -11.65
N ASP A 100 -2.78 -5.08 -10.80
CA ASP A 100 -2.67 -6.48 -11.18
C ASP A 100 -3.72 -7.31 -10.42
N LEU A 101 -4.67 -7.87 -11.18
CA LEU A 101 -5.79 -8.67 -10.67
C LEU A 101 -5.44 -10.15 -10.53
N GLU A 102 -4.29 -10.61 -11.03
CA GLU A 102 -3.96 -12.04 -11.20
C GLU A 102 -2.64 -12.46 -10.53
N ALA A 103 -1.67 -11.55 -10.40
CA ALA A 103 -0.36 -11.82 -9.82
C ALA A 103 -0.38 -11.85 -8.29
N TYR A 104 -1.44 -11.32 -7.68
CA TYR A 104 -1.43 -10.98 -6.28
C TYR A 104 -2.69 -11.54 -5.61
N PRO A 105 -2.56 -12.69 -4.90
CA PRO A 105 -3.69 -13.33 -4.28
C PRO A 105 -4.32 -12.38 -3.26
N ASP A 106 -5.65 -12.33 -3.25
CA ASP A 106 -6.40 -11.47 -2.36
C ASP A 106 -5.95 -11.68 -0.90
N PRO A 107 -5.38 -10.66 -0.22
CA PRO A 107 -4.83 -10.81 1.11
C PRO A 107 -5.93 -11.11 2.14
N VAL A 108 -7.18 -10.70 1.88
CA VAL A 108 -8.34 -11.01 2.73
C VAL A 108 -8.79 -12.46 2.57
N ALA A 109 -8.81 -13.00 1.36
CA ALA A 109 -9.14 -14.39 1.08
C ALA A 109 -8.13 -15.35 1.72
N LEU A 110 -6.92 -14.88 2.03
CA LEU A 110 -5.92 -15.63 2.78
C LEU A 110 -6.02 -15.39 4.31
N ALA A 111 -6.41 -14.20 4.76
CA ALA A 111 -6.66 -13.90 6.18
C ALA A 111 -7.89 -14.63 6.75
N ALA A 112 -8.93 -14.84 5.93
CA ALA A 112 -10.13 -15.59 6.33
C ALA A 112 -9.91 -17.11 6.45
N VAL A 113 -8.71 -17.61 6.16
CA VAL A 113 -8.37 -19.04 6.23
C VAL A 113 -7.59 -19.41 7.48
N ASP A 114 -7.15 -18.43 8.29
CA ASP A 114 -6.43 -18.65 9.57
C ASP A 114 -7.38 -18.63 10.78
N GLU A 115 -8.60 -19.15 10.61
CA GLU A 115 -9.55 -19.43 11.68
C GLU A 115 -9.70 -20.96 11.84
N GLU A 116 -8.69 -21.65 12.38
CA GLU A 116 -8.79 -23.05 12.88
C GLU A 116 -8.66 -23.14 14.41
#